data_AF-A0AAJ1LEC5-F1
#
_entry.id   AF-A0AAJ1LEC5-F1
#
_cell.length_a   1.000
_cell.length_b   1.000
_cell.length_c   1.000
_cell.angle_alpha   90.00
_cell.angle_beta   90.00
_cell.angle_gamma   90.00
#
_symmetry.space_group_name_H-M   'P 1'
#
loop_
_entity.id
_entity.type
_entity.pdbx_description
1 polymer ?
#
loop_
_entity_poly.entity_id
_entity_poly.type
_entity_poly.pdbx_seq_one_letter_code
_entity_poly.pdbx_strand_id
1 'polypeptide(L)'
;MSQSAFITFVEGSAVPSVTLDELKEQLLSYRHQTSLTGEQLGWEYADAAFPYTIETKPEQEEHWFYLKGTSPQYHYIVFGTGTKEGDPPRSHVQVVLPEGATHGDKSKGNELCKYLAKKWKAELTLFNGRTMYFNPRK
;
A
#
# COMPACT_ATOMS: atom_id res chain seq x y z
N MET A 1 -0.91 13.43 14.78
CA MET A 1 -0.61 12.01 15.08
C MET A 1 -0.60 11.20 13.79
N SER A 2 0.42 10.37 13.60
CA SER A 2 0.49 9.44 12.47
C SER A 2 -0.53 8.30 12.61
N GLN A 3 -0.95 7.72 11.49
CA GLN A 3 -1.83 6.54 11.44
C GLN A 3 -1.16 5.43 10.67
N SER A 4 -1.38 4.17 11.06
CA SER A 4 -0.83 3.01 10.36
C SER A 4 -1.90 2.01 9.97
N ALA A 5 -1.72 1.42 8.79
CA ALA A 5 -2.43 0.24 8.33
C ALA A 5 -1.43 -0.90 8.17
N PHE A 6 -1.91 -2.13 8.30
CA PHE A 6 -1.07 -3.33 8.24
C PHE A 6 -1.69 -4.37 7.32
N ILE A 7 -0.91 -4.84 6.35
CA ILE A 7 -1.25 -6.01 5.53
C ILE A 7 -0.42 -7.16 6.08
N THR A 8 -1.06 -8.09 6.80
CA THR A 8 -0.40 -9.20 7.47
C THR A 8 -0.58 -10.48 6.66
N PHE A 9 0.54 -11.15 6.37
CA PHE A 9 0.53 -12.45 5.69
C PHE A 9 0.19 -13.54 6.71
N VAL A 10 -0.83 -14.34 6.39
CA VAL A 10 -1.43 -15.34 7.29
C VAL A 10 -1.58 -16.67 6.57
N GLU A 11 -1.96 -17.73 7.29
CA GLU A 11 -2.31 -18.99 6.64
C GLU A 11 -3.41 -18.76 5.58
N GLY A 12 -3.19 -19.27 4.38
CA GLY A 12 -4.06 -19.05 3.22
C GLY A 12 -3.74 -17.80 2.39
N SER A 13 -2.76 -16.98 2.79
CA SER A 13 -2.19 -15.96 1.92
C SER A 13 -1.54 -16.57 0.69
N ALA A 14 -1.56 -15.82 -0.42
CA ALA A 14 -1.00 -16.26 -1.70
C ALA A 14 0.54 -16.37 -1.65
N VAL A 15 1.18 -15.60 -0.77
CA VAL A 15 2.62 -15.62 -0.47
C VAL A 15 2.81 -15.49 1.04
N PRO A 16 3.90 -16.03 1.61
CA PRO A 16 4.20 -15.92 3.05
C PRO A 16 4.77 -14.56 3.46
N SER A 17 5.38 -13.84 2.52
CA SER A 17 6.02 -12.54 2.71
C SER A 17 6.18 -11.84 1.37
N VAL A 18 6.55 -10.55 1.39
CA VAL A 18 6.98 -9.79 0.20
C VAL A 18 8.19 -8.93 0.51
N THR A 19 9.02 -8.67 -0.50
CA THR A 19 10.11 -7.70 -0.45
C THR A 19 9.62 -6.29 -0.77
N LEU A 20 10.44 -5.26 -0.53
CA LEU A 20 10.11 -3.89 -0.93
C LEU A 20 10.01 -3.74 -2.44
N ASP A 21 10.83 -4.46 -3.21
CA ASP A 21 10.81 -4.36 -4.67
C ASP A 21 9.55 -5.02 -5.24
N GLU A 22 9.13 -6.17 -4.73
CA GLU A 22 7.84 -6.78 -5.09
C GLU A 22 6.67 -5.85 -4.74
N LEU A 23 6.73 -5.16 -3.60
CA LEU A 23 5.74 -4.17 -3.20
C LEU A 23 5.72 -2.95 -4.16
N LYS A 24 6.88 -2.41 -4.55
CA LYS A 24 6.97 -1.34 -5.56
C LYS A 24 6.42 -1.80 -6.90
N GLU A 25 6.77 -3.00 -7.35
CA GLU A 25 6.25 -3.59 -8.59
C GLU A 25 4.73 -3.73 -8.58
N GLN A 26 4.13 -4.13 -7.45
CA GLN A 26 2.66 -4.17 -7.36
C GLN A 26 2.03 -2.77 -7.44
N LEU A 27 2.64 -1.74 -6.86
CA LEU A 27 2.16 -0.37 -6.97
C LEU A 27 2.29 0.17 -8.40
N LEU A 28 3.41 -0.14 -9.09
CA LEU A 28 3.60 0.18 -10.50
C LEU A 28 2.61 -0.55 -11.39
N SER A 29 2.32 -1.82 -11.10
CA SER A 29 1.31 -2.62 -11.80
C SER A 29 -0.09 -2.03 -11.62
N TYR A 30 -0.45 -1.63 -10.39
CA TYR A 30 -1.70 -0.92 -10.12
C TYR A 30 -1.78 0.37 -10.96
N ARG A 31 -0.74 1.21 -10.93
CA ARG A 31 -0.68 2.46 -11.71
C ARG A 31 -0.90 2.20 -13.20
N HIS A 32 -0.22 1.19 -13.76
CA HIS A 32 -0.37 0.81 -15.17
C HIS A 32 -1.78 0.30 -15.49
N GLN A 33 -2.37 -0.54 -14.64
CA GLN A 33 -3.75 -1.03 -14.83
C GLN A 33 -4.76 0.12 -14.80
N THR A 34 -4.57 1.08 -13.89
CA THR A 34 -5.44 2.26 -13.82
C THR A 34 -5.25 3.22 -14.99
N SER A 35 -4.03 3.32 -15.56
CA SER A 35 -3.79 4.16 -16.74
C SER A 35 -4.48 3.59 -17.99
N LEU A 36 -4.40 2.28 -18.21
CA LEU A 36 -5.10 1.61 -19.32
C LEU A 36 -6.62 1.79 -19.23
N THR A 37 -7.17 1.76 -18.00
CA THR A 37 -8.58 2.04 -17.76
C THR A 37 -8.94 3.51 -18.06
N GLY A 38 -8.04 4.44 -17.73
CA GLY A 38 -8.19 5.87 -18.01
C GLY A 38 -8.11 6.22 -19.51
N GLU A 39 -7.21 5.58 -20.25
CA GLU A 39 -7.08 5.74 -21.71
C GLU A 39 -8.34 5.29 -22.45
N GLN A 40 -8.95 4.18 -22.04
CA GLN A 40 -10.21 3.69 -22.60
C GLN A 40 -11.40 4.63 -22.33
N LEU A 41 -11.31 5.47 -21.30
CA LEU A 41 -12.35 6.43 -20.89
C LEU A 41 -12.07 7.87 -21.36
N GLY A 42 -10.94 8.11 -22.05
CA GLY A 42 -10.67 9.34 -22.80
C GLY A 42 -10.29 10.58 -21.97
N TRP A 43 -9.60 10.43 -20.83
CA TRP A 43 -9.18 11.57 -19.99
C TRP A 43 -7.77 11.40 -19.41
N GLU A 44 -7.20 12.50 -18.90
CA GLU A 44 -6.05 12.60 -17.96
C GLU A 44 -6.30 11.87 -16.61
N TYR A 45 -7.08 10.79 -16.64
CA TYR A 45 -7.53 10.01 -15.49
C TYR A 45 -6.38 9.18 -14.87
N ALA A 46 -5.35 8.88 -15.67
CA ALA A 46 -4.16 8.17 -15.20
C ALA A 46 -3.44 8.93 -14.06
N ASP A 47 -3.30 10.26 -14.20
CA ASP A 47 -2.65 11.12 -13.20
C ASP A 47 -3.51 11.30 -11.94
N ALA A 48 -4.85 11.24 -12.09
CA ALA A 48 -5.77 11.29 -10.97
C ALA A 48 -5.86 9.96 -10.18
N ALA A 49 -5.70 8.83 -10.87
CA ALA A 49 -5.83 7.50 -10.25
C ALA A 49 -4.65 7.15 -9.33
N PHE A 50 -3.42 7.55 -9.73
CA PHE A 50 -2.21 7.38 -8.93
C PHE A 50 -1.41 8.70 -8.85
N PRO A 51 -1.83 9.65 -8.00
CA PRO A 51 -1.28 11.01 -7.94
C PRO A 51 0.02 11.07 -7.10
N TYR A 52 0.92 10.12 -7.34
CA TYR A 52 2.16 9.95 -6.56
C TYR A 52 3.36 9.54 -7.41
N THR A 53 4.55 9.99 -7.03
CA THR A 53 5.83 9.37 -7.41
C THR A 53 6.29 8.41 -6.31
N ILE A 54 7.00 7.34 -6.69
CA ILE A 54 7.66 6.44 -5.73
C ILE A 54 9.08 6.98 -5.51
N GLU A 55 9.40 7.39 -4.30
CA GLU A 55 10.73 7.90 -3.92
C GLU A 55 11.34 7.04 -2.80
N THR A 56 12.66 6.86 -2.86
CA THR A 56 13.48 6.22 -1.82
C THR A 56 14.46 7.25 -1.24
N LYS A 57 14.97 7.00 -0.03
CA LYS A 57 16.15 7.71 0.47
C LYS A 57 17.36 6.77 0.36
N PRO A 58 18.53 7.23 -0.13
CA PRO A 58 19.70 6.37 -0.38
C PRO A 58 20.11 5.48 0.81
N GLU A 59 19.91 5.96 2.04
CA GLU A 59 20.27 5.23 3.27
C GLU A 59 19.16 4.32 3.80
N GLN A 60 18.01 4.24 3.14
CA GLN A 60 16.80 3.56 3.64
C GLN A 60 16.09 2.72 2.58
N GLU A 61 16.72 2.52 1.41
CA GLU A 61 16.10 1.85 0.25
C GLU A 61 15.69 0.40 0.56
N GLU A 62 16.37 -0.24 1.52
CA GLU A 62 16.12 -1.60 1.97
C GLU A 62 15.05 -1.70 3.07
N HIS A 63 14.63 -0.58 3.66
CA HIS A 63 13.70 -0.58 4.80
C HIS A 63 12.32 0.01 4.46
N TRP A 64 12.29 1.08 3.68
CA TRP A 64 11.04 1.72 3.30
C TRP A 64 11.21 2.61 2.06
N PHE A 65 10.09 2.90 1.44
CA PHE A 65 9.97 3.95 0.42
C PHE A 65 8.73 4.79 0.73
N TYR A 66 8.55 5.89 0.01
CA TYR A 66 7.37 6.73 0.17
C TYR A 66 6.78 7.12 -1.17
N LEU A 67 5.46 7.27 -1.15
CA LEU A 67 4.70 7.89 -2.21
C LEU A 67 4.66 9.38 -1.94
N LYS A 68 5.20 10.20 -2.85
CA LYS A 68 5.15 11.65 -2.76
C LYS A 68 4.07 12.20 -3.67
N GLY A 69 3.16 12.98 -3.09
CA GLY A 69 2.05 13.56 -3.82
C GLY A 69 2.52 14.47 -4.94
N THR A 70 1.86 14.37 -6.09
CA THR A 70 2.12 15.24 -7.26
C THR A 70 1.22 16.47 -7.31
N SER A 71 0.27 16.60 -6.38
CA SER A 71 -0.64 17.76 -6.29
C SER A 71 -0.95 18.11 -4.83
N PRO A 72 -1.43 19.33 -4.53
CA PRO A 72 -1.66 19.80 -3.15
C PRO A 72 -2.64 18.96 -2.32
N GLN A 73 -3.44 18.12 -2.98
CA GLN A 73 -4.40 17.23 -2.32
C GLN A 73 -3.74 15.98 -1.72
N TYR A 74 -2.46 15.74 -2.01
CA TYR A 74 -1.71 14.55 -1.59
C TYR A 74 -0.35 14.98 -1.06
N HIS A 75 0.02 14.47 0.11
CA HIS A 75 1.27 14.83 0.77
C HIS A 75 2.27 13.68 0.67
N TYR A 76 2.20 12.71 1.58
CA TYR A 76 3.05 11.52 1.56
C TYR A 76 2.34 10.29 2.12
N ILE A 77 2.68 9.10 1.61
CA ILE A 77 2.33 7.81 2.22
C ILE A 77 3.60 6.98 2.30
N VAL A 78 3.94 6.45 3.46
CA VAL A 78 5.17 5.64 3.65
C VAL A 78 4.81 4.17 3.63
N PHE A 79 5.63 3.36 2.96
CA PHE A 79 5.50 1.91 2.86
C PHE A 79 6.78 1.25 3.34
N GLY A 80 6.64 0.24 4.20
CA GLY A 80 7.73 -0.59 4.69
C GLY A 80 7.30 -2.05 4.80
N THR A 81 8.27 -2.95 4.78
CA THR A 81 8.05 -4.37 5.11
C THR A 81 8.65 -4.66 6.48
N GLY A 82 8.08 -5.64 7.18
CA GLY A 82 8.58 -6.04 8.48
C GLY A 82 8.06 -7.38 8.92
N THR A 83 8.55 -7.84 10.07
CA THR A 83 8.08 -9.05 10.72
C THR A 83 7.57 -8.67 12.10
N LYS A 84 6.32 -9.04 12.39
CA LYS A 84 5.75 -8.88 13.72
C LYS A 84 6.14 -10.10 14.56
N GLU A 85 6.77 -9.85 15.69
CA GLU A 85 7.08 -10.90 16.66
C GLU A 85 5.80 -11.56 17.19
N GLY A 86 5.84 -12.88 17.32
CA GLY A 86 4.71 -13.73 17.71
C GLY A 86 5.08 -15.20 17.54
N ASP A 87 4.17 -16.10 17.92
CA ASP A 87 4.32 -17.54 17.73
C ASP A 87 3.14 -18.08 16.89
N PRO A 88 3.33 -18.34 15.57
CA PRO A 88 4.53 -18.07 14.79
C PRO A 88 4.69 -16.58 14.40
N PRO A 89 5.91 -16.11 14.09
CA PRO A 89 6.15 -14.76 13.59
C PRO A 89 5.46 -14.54 12.24
N ARG A 90 4.97 -13.31 11.99
CA ARG A 90 4.25 -12.98 10.77
C ARG A 90 4.86 -11.80 10.02
N SER A 91 5.18 -12.01 8.75
CA SER A 91 5.55 -10.90 7.87
C SER A 91 4.36 -9.98 7.63
N HIS A 92 4.64 -8.70 7.39
CA HIS A 92 3.64 -7.70 7.08
C HIS A 92 4.20 -6.58 6.20
N VAL A 93 3.30 -5.89 5.51
CA VAL A 93 3.53 -4.55 4.97
C VAL A 93 2.91 -3.54 5.94
N GLN A 94 3.70 -2.57 6.39
CA GLN A 94 3.22 -1.42 7.13
C GLN A 94 3.05 -0.24 6.18
N VAL A 95 1.89 0.41 6.26
CA VAL A 95 1.59 1.63 5.53
C VAL A 95 1.33 2.73 6.54
N VAL A 96 2.05 3.86 6.43
CA VAL A 96 1.97 4.97 7.39
C VAL A 96 1.51 6.24 6.70
N LEU A 97 0.50 6.87 7.29
CA LEU A 97 0.13 8.26 7.02
C LEU A 97 0.88 9.13 8.04
N PRO A 98 1.94 9.85 7.62
CA PRO A 98 2.69 10.72 8.52
C PRO A 98 1.85 11.92 8.96
N GLU A 99 2.38 12.70 9.90
CA GLU A 99 1.78 13.97 10.24
C GLU A 99 1.70 14.88 9.00
N GLY A 100 0.56 15.56 8.82
CA GLY A 100 0.26 16.35 7.63
C GLY A 100 -0.33 15.56 6.45
N ALA A 101 -0.51 14.23 6.56
CA ALA A 101 -1.23 13.46 5.55
C ALA A 101 -2.67 14.01 5.36
N THR A 102 -3.08 14.13 4.10
CA THR A 102 -4.37 14.73 3.73
C THR A 102 -5.51 13.72 3.81
N HIS A 103 -6.75 14.21 3.63
CA HIS A 103 -7.89 13.32 3.39
C HIS A 103 -7.70 12.48 2.11
N GLY A 104 -7.07 13.06 1.08
CA GLY A 104 -6.70 12.37 -0.14
C GLY A 104 -5.75 11.19 0.12
N ASP A 105 -4.70 11.42 0.92
CA ASP A 105 -3.74 10.37 1.31
C ASP A 105 -4.41 9.24 2.06
N LYS A 106 -5.34 9.55 2.97
CA LYS A 106 -6.10 8.52 3.69
C LYS A 106 -7.00 7.71 2.77
N SER A 107 -7.67 8.37 1.82
CA SER A 107 -8.52 7.70 0.84
C SER A 107 -7.70 6.77 -0.06
N LYS A 108 -6.64 7.29 -0.68
CA LYS A 108 -5.74 6.53 -1.57
C LYS A 108 -4.98 5.44 -0.82
N GLY A 109 -4.49 5.71 0.38
CA GLY A 109 -3.85 4.71 1.23
C GLY A 109 -4.79 3.53 1.52
N ASN A 110 -6.06 3.79 1.85
CA ASN A 110 -7.04 2.72 2.07
C ASN A 110 -7.31 1.90 0.81
N GLU A 111 -7.35 2.56 -0.35
CA GLU A 111 -7.53 1.90 -1.64
C GLU A 111 -6.35 1.00 -1.98
N LEU A 112 -5.11 1.52 -1.93
CA LEU A 112 -3.89 0.76 -2.18
C LEU A 112 -3.76 -0.42 -1.22
N CYS A 113 -4.05 -0.21 0.08
CA CYS A 113 -4.04 -1.29 1.06
C CYS A 113 -5.03 -2.41 0.70
N LYS A 114 -6.26 -2.07 0.28
CA LYS A 114 -7.26 -3.06 -0.13
C LYS A 114 -6.85 -3.79 -1.41
N TYR A 115 -6.27 -3.08 -2.39
CA TYR A 115 -5.76 -3.68 -3.62
C TYR A 115 -4.69 -4.73 -3.31
N LEU A 116 -3.66 -4.34 -2.55
CA LEU A 116 -2.54 -5.21 -2.18
C LEU A 116 -3.01 -6.41 -1.34
N ALA A 117 -3.85 -6.17 -0.33
CA ALA A 117 -4.37 -7.24 0.51
C ALA A 117 -5.23 -8.24 -0.27
N LYS A 118 -6.03 -7.78 -1.24
CA LYS A 118 -6.76 -8.66 -2.18
C LYS A 118 -5.80 -9.48 -3.05
N LYS A 119 -4.80 -8.82 -3.64
CA LYS A 119 -3.81 -9.45 -4.52
C LYS A 119 -3.10 -10.60 -3.82
N TRP A 120 -2.70 -10.40 -2.57
CA TRP A 120 -1.97 -11.39 -1.78
C TRP A 120 -2.85 -12.27 -0.88
N LYS A 121 -4.18 -12.13 -0.93
CA LYS A 121 -5.10 -12.85 -0.06
C LYS A 121 -4.70 -12.72 1.41
N ALA A 122 -4.39 -11.51 1.85
CA ALA A 122 -3.84 -11.21 3.17
C ALA A 122 -4.91 -10.67 4.13
N GLU A 123 -4.58 -10.60 5.42
CA GLU A 123 -5.36 -9.86 6.40
C GLU A 123 -4.98 -8.37 6.34
N LEU A 124 -5.96 -7.47 6.33
CA LEU A 124 -5.75 -6.02 6.30
C LEU A 124 -6.37 -5.36 7.52
N THR A 125 -5.55 -4.72 8.35
CA THR A 125 -6.00 -3.75 9.35
C THR A 125 -5.89 -2.35 8.79
N LEU A 126 -7.03 -1.65 8.64
CA LEU A 126 -7.11 -0.30 8.08
C LEU A 126 -6.62 0.77 9.07
N PHE A 127 -6.39 2.00 8.60
CA PHE A 127 -5.94 3.13 9.44
C PHE A 127 -6.88 3.49 10.61
N ASN A 128 -8.13 3.03 10.57
CA ASN A 128 -9.10 3.21 11.64
C ASN A 128 -9.21 2.00 12.57
N GLY A 129 -8.34 0.99 12.43
CA GLY A 129 -8.32 -0.23 13.23
C GLY A 129 -9.27 -1.33 12.77
N ARG A 130 -10.13 -1.10 11.76
CA ARG A 130 -11.00 -2.15 11.22
C ARG A 130 -10.18 -3.19 10.46
N THR A 131 -10.38 -4.47 10.77
CA THR A 131 -9.78 -5.60 10.06
C THR A 131 -10.67 -6.13 8.95
N MET A 132 -10.07 -6.50 7.82
CA MET A 132 -10.66 -7.15 6.66
C MET A 132 -9.85 -8.42 6.33
N TYR A 133 -10.52 -9.49 5.92
CA TYR A 133 -9.89 -10.77 5.60
C TYR A 133 -10.07 -11.07 4.13
N PHE A 134 -8.98 -11.24 3.39
CA PHE A 134 -8.98 -11.62 1.98
C PHE A 134 -8.42 -13.03 1.72
N ASN A 135 -7.89 -13.69 2.77
CA ASN A 135 -7.49 -15.09 2.71
C ASN A 135 -8.74 -16.00 2.59
N PRO A 136 -8.65 -17.13 1.85
CA PRO A 136 -9.70 -18.15 1.85
C PRO A 136 -9.92 -18.63 3.29
N ARG A 137 -11.19 -18.66 3.72
CA ARG A 137 -11.55 -19.32 4.97
C ARG A 137 -11.72 -20.81 4.68
N LYS A 138 -11.07 -21.67 5.47
CA LYS A 138 -11.36 -23.11 5.50
C LYS A 138 -12.82 -23.32 5.93
#